data_AF-A0A9E3D7X2-F1
#
_entry.id   AF-A0A9E3D7X2-F1
#
_cell.length_a   1.000
_cell.length_b   1.000
_cell.length_c   1.000
_cell.angle_alpha   90.00
_cell.angle_beta   90.00
_cell.angle_gamma   90.00
#
_symmetry.space_group_name_H-M   'P 1'
#
loop_
_entity.id
_entity.type
_entity.pdbx_description
1 polymer ?
#
loop_
_entity_poly.entity_id
_entity_poly.type
_entity_poly.pdbx_seq_one_letter_code
_entity_poly.pdbx_strand_id
1 'polypeptide(L)'
;MTLSLALCASARAAEPAHTFAPQPPGTIVQSRLVYLAGETMHGQWRAVLSKKLLGTGNGTSFFQWFLSFYAIDDTVYRLKYRSPDSSVPFARVTKARGAPLWFPVQDAKIAGTGELMGPGAQQLVVQSHETVADCGMARVDVFYYGSAMQSVMTTLSVENPCDLTADVVHGVHGDVLQLTGPYYAPNASLCCPTKARVTSTLRFTNGTWTERPPYFKIVK
;
A
#
# COMPACT_ATOMS: atom_id res chain seq x y z
N MET A 1 -17.22 49.14 -15.85
CA MET A 1 -17.07 48.39 -14.58
C MET A 1 -16.49 47.03 -14.92
N THR A 2 -15.20 46.83 -14.70
CA THR A 2 -14.48 45.58 -14.95
C THR A 2 -14.40 44.83 -13.61
N LEU A 3 -15.07 43.68 -13.53
CA LEU A 3 -14.98 42.77 -12.38
C LEU A 3 -13.68 41.98 -12.46
N SER A 4 -12.75 42.24 -11.56
CA SER A 4 -11.59 41.36 -11.35
C SER A 4 -12.01 40.17 -10.49
N LEU A 5 -12.07 38.98 -11.09
CA LEU A 5 -12.15 37.72 -10.34
C LEU A 5 -10.81 37.49 -9.63
N ALA A 6 -10.82 37.58 -8.30
CA ALA A 6 -9.71 37.14 -7.48
C ALA A 6 -9.67 35.59 -7.47
N LEU A 7 -8.63 35.02 -8.08
CA LEU A 7 -8.28 33.61 -7.86
C LEU A 7 -7.85 33.43 -6.41
N CYS A 8 -8.73 32.87 -5.58
CA CYS A 8 -8.32 32.28 -4.31
C CYS A 8 -7.54 30.99 -4.60
N ALA A 9 -6.23 31.12 -4.83
CA ALA A 9 -5.32 29.99 -4.77
C ALA A 9 -5.39 29.39 -3.37
N SER A 10 -5.94 28.18 -3.26
CA SER A 10 -5.94 27.41 -2.01
C SER A 10 -4.48 27.12 -1.65
N ALA A 11 -3.90 27.95 -0.78
CA ALA A 11 -2.61 27.67 -0.18
C ALA A 11 -2.77 26.39 0.66
N ARG A 12 -2.33 25.24 0.10
CA ARG A 12 -2.03 24.07 0.92
C ARG A 12 -0.94 24.51 1.87
N ALA A 13 -1.29 24.77 3.14
CA ALA A 13 -0.32 25.06 4.17
C ALA A 13 0.77 23.99 4.10
N ALA A 14 2.03 24.41 3.90
CA ALA A 14 3.15 23.50 3.92
C ALA A 14 3.16 22.83 5.29
N GLU A 15 3.12 21.51 5.31
CA GLU A 15 3.21 20.75 6.54
C GLU A 15 4.50 21.16 7.28
N PRO A 16 4.46 21.37 8.61
CA PRO A 16 5.63 21.76 9.37
C PRO A 16 6.83 20.83 9.10
N ALA A 17 8.04 21.34 9.33
CA ALA A 17 9.22 20.49 9.26
C ALA A 17 9.12 19.42 10.35
N HIS A 18 8.97 18.16 9.95
CA HIS A 18 8.92 17.02 10.84
C HIS A 18 10.16 16.14 10.67
N THR A 19 10.56 15.48 11.75
CA THR A 19 11.67 14.52 11.73
C THR A 19 11.16 13.11 11.93
N PHE A 20 11.79 12.13 11.30
CA PHE A 20 11.48 10.71 11.49
C PHE A 20 12.44 10.07 12.47
N ALA A 21 11.90 9.31 13.43
CA ALA A 21 12.67 8.59 14.43
C ALA A 21 12.22 7.11 14.52
N PRO A 22 13.08 6.15 14.09
CA PRO A 22 14.27 6.34 13.25
C PRO A 22 13.92 6.81 11.83
N GLN A 23 14.93 7.27 11.09
CA GLN A 23 14.77 7.65 9.68
C GLN A 23 14.33 6.45 8.81
N PRO A 24 13.49 6.69 7.77
CA PRO A 24 13.12 5.66 6.81
C PRO A 24 14.38 5.08 6.14
N PRO A 25 14.47 3.75 5.96
CA PRO A 25 15.64 3.15 5.33
C PRO A 25 15.78 3.55 3.86
N GLY A 26 16.98 3.98 3.47
CA GLY A 26 17.31 4.28 2.07
C GLY A 26 16.61 5.52 1.53
N THR A 27 16.16 5.45 0.28
CA THR A 27 15.52 6.57 -0.42
C THR A 27 14.01 6.48 -0.29
N ILE A 28 13.36 7.54 0.18
CA ILE A 28 11.90 7.67 0.22
C ILE A 28 11.39 7.78 -1.22
N VAL A 29 10.46 6.90 -1.59
CA VAL A 29 9.79 6.86 -2.89
C VAL A 29 8.43 7.54 -2.81
N GLN A 30 7.66 7.27 -1.76
CA GLN A 30 6.38 7.93 -1.49
C GLN A 30 6.20 8.20 0.00
N SER A 31 5.49 9.28 0.31
CA SER A 31 5.07 9.64 1.65
C SER A 31 3.63 10.13 1.61
N ARG A 32 2.80 9.68 2.54
CA ARG A 32 1.38 10.05 2.65
C ARG A 32 0.99 10.26 4.11
N LEU A 33 0.24 11.33 4.36
CA LEU A 33 -0.48 11.52 5.62
C LEU A 33 -1.75 10.65 5.56
N VAL A 34 -2.06 9.97 6.66
CA VAL A 34 -3.20 9.05 6.78
C VAL A 34 -3.82 9.21 8.16
N TYR A 35 -5.14 9.26 8.23
CA TYR A 35 -5.88 9.37 9.50
C TYR A 35 -6.33 8.00 10.00
N LEU A 36 -5.38 7.12 10.37
CA LEU A 36 -5.67 5.71 10.69
C LEU A 36 -6.53 5.49 11.94
N ALA A 37 -6.50 6.43 12.90
CA ALA A 37 -7.15 6.27 14.20
C ALA A 37 -8.15 7.40 14.52
N GLY A 38 -8.68 8.09 13.50
CA GLY A 38 -9.55 9.25 13.68
C GLY A 38 -9.00 10.54 13.08
N GLU A 39 -9.86 11.55 12.93
CA GLU A 39 -9.46 12.91 12.52
C GLU A 39 -8.79 13.73 13.62
N THR A 40 -8.67 13.20 14.85
CA THR A 40 -7.98 13.88 15.95
C THR A 40 -6.47 13.94 15.70
N MET A 41 -5.75 14.86 16.34
CA MET A 41 -4.28 15.00 16.17
C MET A 41 -3.51 13.70 16.44
N HIS A 42 -3.96 12.88 17.39
CA HIS A 42 -3.36 11.57 17.68
C HIS A 42 -3.75 10.48 16.67
N GLY A 43 -4.69 10.79 15.77
CA GLY A 43 -5.09 9.96 14.65
C GLY A 43 -4.27 10.19 13.38
N GLN A 44 -3.31 11.13 13.39
CA GLN A 44 -2.42 11.42 12.25
C GLN A 44 -1.22 10.47 12.19
N TRP A 45 -1.06 9.84 11.03
CA TRP A 45 0.02 8.91 10.74
C TRP A 45 0.71 9.28 9.43
N ARG A 46 2.02 9.05 9.36
CA ARG A 46 2.78 9.08 8.11
C ARG A 46 3.09 7.68 7.64
N ALA A 47 2.53 7.31 6.50
CA ALA A 47 2.95 6.13 5.75
C ALA A 47 4.06 6.51 4.78
N VAL A 48 5.21 5.83 4.89
CA VAL A 48 6.39 6.08 4.08
C VAL A 48 6.79 4.79 3.37
N LEU A 49 6.87 4.87 2.04
CA LEU A 49 7.41 3.84 1.19
C LEU A 49 8.83 4.23 0.80
N SER A 50 9.81 3.40 1.12
CA SER A 50 11.23 3.65 0.82
C SER A 50 11.91 2.41 0.28
N LYS A 51 13.08 2.57 -0.34
CA LYS A 51 13.87 1.45 -0.85
C LYS A 51 15.37 1.64 -0.59
N LYS A 52 16.06 0.54 -0.29
CA LYS A 52 17.50 0.52 -0.04
C LYS A 52 18.19 -0.39 -1.06
N LEU A 53 19.23 0.10 -1.71
CA LEU A 53 20.06 -0.70 -2.63
C LEU A 53 20.77 -1.82 -1.84
N LEU A 54 20.61 -3.06 -2.29
CA LEU A 54 21.29 -4.23 -1.74
C LEU A 54 22.52 -4.65 -2.54
N GLY A 55 22.50 -4.38 -3.85
CA GLY A 55 23.59 -4.73 -4.74
C GLY A 55 23.23 -4.52 -6.19
N THR A 56 24.19 -4.80 -7.06
CA THR A 56 24.05 -4.76 -8.52
C THR A 56 24.54 -6.08 -9.12
N GLY A 57 23.93 -6.49 -10.23
CA GLY A 57 24.30 -7.71 -10.95
C GLY A 57 23.78 -7.66 -12.37
N ASN A 58 24.63 -8.00 -13.35
CA ASN A 58 24.27 -8.02 -14.78
C ASN A 58 23.57 -6.73 -15.25
N GLY A 59 24.06 -5.56 -14.82
CA GLY A 59 23.49 -4.26 -15.17
C GLY A 59 22.18 -3.90 -14.45
N THR A 60 21.67 -4.76 -13.57
CA THR A 60 20.44 -4.53 -12.80
C THR A 60 20.75 -4.18 -11.35
N SER A 61 20.01 -3.23 -10.78
CA SER A 61 20.08 -2.87 -9.35
C SER A 61 18.99 -3.57 -8.57
N PHE A 62 19.33 -4.14 -7.42
CA PHE A 62 18.41 -4.88 -6.56
C PHE A 62 18.19 -4.13 -5.25
N PHE A 63 16.92 -4.01 -4.85
CA PHE A 63 16.50 -3.18 -3.71
C PHE A 63 15.68 -4.00 -2.71
N GLN A 64 15.83 -3.70 -1.43
CA GLN A 64 14.84 -4.03 -0.42
C GLN A 64 13.85 -2.86 -0.33
N TRP A 65 12.56 -3.14 -0.47
CA TRP A 65 11.51 -2.15 -0.18
C TRP A 65 11.09 -2.20 1.29
N PHE A 66 10.67 -1.04 1.79
CA PHE A 66 10.21 -0.84 3.16
C PHE A 66 8.92 -0.04 3.16
N LEU A 67 7.94 -0.49 3.95
CA LEU A 67 6.75 0.26 4.30
C LEU A 67 6.84 0.57 5.79
N SER A 68 6.90 1.85 6.13
CA SER A 68 6.97 2.31 7.52
C SER A 68 5.75 3.16 7.85
N PHE A 69 5.13 2.90 9.00
CA PHE A 69 4.13 3.80 9.58
C PHE A 69 4.70 4.49 10.80
N TYR A 70 4.54 5.80 10.81
CA TYR A 70 4.94 6.66 11.90
C TYR A 70 3.71 7.35 12.50
N ALA A 71 3.61 7.39 13.82
CA ALA A 71 2.64 8.22 14.52
C ALA A 71 3.30 9.55 14.91
N ILE A 72 2.56 10.66 14.84
CA ILE A 72 3.09 11.95 15.29
C ILE A 72 3.16 12.01 16.82
N ASP A 73 4.30 12.47 17.34
CA ASP A 73 4.54 12.80 18.73
C ASP A 73 5.19 14.19 18.78
N ASP A 74 4.40 15.22 19.09
CA ASP A 74 4.71 16.65 18.88
C ASP A 74 5.22 16.96 17.47
N THR A 75 6.54 16.98 17.30
CA THR A 75 7.23 17.35 16.06
C THR A 75 7.97 16.17 15.42
N VAL A 76 7.95 15.01 16.08
CA VAL A 76 8.69 13.81 15.70
C VAL A 76 7.72 12.71 15.30
N TYR A 77 7.86 12.23 14.08
CA TYR A 77 7.20 11.02 13.61
C TYR A 77 7.95 9.80 14.16
N ARG A 78 7.32 9.08 15.10
CA ARG A 78 7.88 7.88 15.73
C ARG A 78 7.40 6.62 15.04
N LEU A 79 8.34 5.73 14.70
CA LEU A 79 8.05 4.47 14.03
C LEU A 79 7.18 3.58 14.92
N LYS A 80 6.12 3.02 14.33
CA LYS A 80 5.21 2.08 14.98
C LYS A 80 5.10 0.75 14.23
N TYR A 81 5.37 0.77 12.94
CA TYR A 81 5.33 -0.42 12.09
C TYR A 81 6.38 -0.30 10.99
N ARG A 82 7.02 -1.42 10.65
CA ARG A 82 7.92 -1.50 9.50
C ARG A 82 7.91 -2.88 8.87
N SER A 83 7.70 -2.93 7.56
CA SER A 83 7.99 -4.09 6.71
C SER A 83 9.37 -3.91 6.07
N PRO A 84 10.22 -4.94 5.93
CA PRO A 84 9.97 -6.37 6.13
C PRO A 84 10.25 -6.90 7.56
N ASP A 85 10.40 -6.03 8.57
CA ASP A 85 10.54 -6.51 9.96
C ASP A 85 9.23 -7.15 10.46
N SER A 86 8.11 -6.64 9.95
CA SER A 86 6.82 -7.33 9.86
C SER A 86 6.67 -8.02 8.50
N SER A 87 6.05 -9.19 8.47
CA SER A 87 6.00 -10.10 7.30
C SER A 87 5.17 -9.61 6.10
N VAL A 88 4.47 -8.48 6.21
CA VAL A 88 3.61 -7.91 5.18
C VAL A 88 3.97 -6.43 4.99
N PRO A 89 3.90 -5.84 3.79
CA PRO A 89 3.63 -6.50 2.51
C PRO A 89 4.89 -7.10 1.86
N PHE A 90 6.08 -6.88 2.41
CA PHE A 90 7.34 -7.25 1.77
C PHE A 90 8.03 -8.43 2.44
N ALA A 91 8.45 -9.38 1.62
CA ALA A 91 9.45 -10.35 2.01
C ALA A 91 10.83 -9.69 2.16
N ARG A 92 11.74 -10.39 2.83
CA ARG A 92 13.15 -10.00 2.87
C ARG A 92 13.84 -10.46 1.60
N VAL A 93 14.50 -9.54 0.91
CA VAL A 93 15.28 -9.83 -0.29
C VAL A 93 16.63 -10.43 0.09
N THR A 94 16.96 -11.56 -0.51
CA THR A 94 18.17 -12.34 -0.22
C THR A 94 18.98 -12.59 -1.49
N LYS A 95 20.31 -12.67 -1.37
CA LYS A 95 21.19 -12.97 -2.51
C LYS A 95 21.19 -14.48 -2.78
N ALA A 96 20.99 -14.86 -4.03
CA ALA A 96 21.09 -16.25 -4.47
C ALA A 96 22.52 -16.77 -4.28
N ARG A 97 22.65 -18.00 -3.78
CA ARG A 97 23.96 -18.62 -3.56
C ARG A 97 24.65 -18.85 -4.90
N GLY A 98 25.87 -18.33 -5.05
CA GLY A 98 26.69 -18.54 -6.24
C GLY A 98 26.31 -17.69 -7.46
N ALA A 99 25.34 -16.77 -7.36
CA ALA A 99 24.94 -15.89 -8.45
C ALA A 99 24.85 -14.42 -8.00
N PRO A 100 25.12 -13.44 -8.89
CA PRO A 100 24.88 -12.02 -8.62
C PRO A 100 23.40 -11.66 -8.81
N LEU A 101 22.49 -12.43 -8.19
CA LEU A 101 21.05 -12.25 -8.27
C LEU A 101 20.45 -12.15 -6.86
N TRP A 102 19.38 -11.38 -6.70
CA TRP A 102 18.68 -11.19 -5.45
C TRP A 102 17.18 -11.44 -5.65
N PHE A 103 16.56 -12.12 -4.70
CA PHE A 103 15.15 -12.50 -4.76
C PHE A 103 14.42 -12.31 -3.42
N PRO A 104 13.12 -11.99 -3.44
CA PRO A 104 12.37 -11.59 -4.64
C PRO A 104 12.82 -10.22 -5.17
N VAL A 105 12.56 -9.94 -6.45
CA VAL A 105 12.61 -8.56 -6.95
C VAL A 105 11.28 -7.91 -6.60
N GLN A 106 11.34 -6.69 -6.07
CA GLN A 106 10.18 -6.03 -5.50
C GLN A 106 9.95 -4.67 -6.17
N ASP A 107 8.69 -4.32 -6.29
CA ASP A 107 8.20 -2.97 -6.52
C ASP A 107 6.92 -2.73 -5.71
N ALA A 108 6.62 -1.46 -5.47
CA ALA A 108 5.48 -1.09 -4.66
C ALA A 108 5.03 0.34 -4.92
N LYS A 109 3.77 0.60 -4.61
CA LYS A 109 3.20 1.94 -4.52
C LYS A 109 2.11 2.01 -3.47
N ILE A 110 1.96 3.18 -2.86
CA ILE A 110 0.74 3.53 -2.12
C ILE A 110 -0.32 3.88 -3.17
N ALA A 111 -1.36 3.05 -3.27
CA ALA A 111 -2.49 3.28 -4.18
C ALA A 111 -3.35 4.45 -3.73
N GLY A 112 -3.57 4.58 -2.42
CA GLY A 112 -4.38 5.65 -1.87
C GLY A 112 -4.77 5.44 -0.43
N THR A 113 -5.66 6.30 0.04
CA THR A 113 -6.25 6.29 1.37
C THR A 113 -7.75 6.51 1.24
N GLY A 114 -8.55 5.83 2.05
CA GLY A 114 -10.00 6.03 2.05
C GLY A 114 -10.68 5.49 3.30
N GLU A 115 -11.90 5.92 3.55
CA GLU A 115 -12.77 5.45 4.63
C GLU A 115 -13.49 4.16 4.22
N LEU A 116 -12.71 3.11 3.97
CA LEU A 116 -13.19 1.85 3.40
C LEU A 116 -13.98 1.00 4.40
N MET A 117 -13.72 1.16 5.70
CA MET A 117 -14.37 0.40 6.77
C MET A 117 -15.49 1.17 7.49
N GLY A 118 -15.87 2.34 6.96
CA GLY A 118 -16.84 3.26 7.56
C GLY A 118 -16.21 4.63 7.86
N PRO A 119 -17.04 5.64 8.13
CA PRO A 119 -16.58 7.01 8.31
C PRO A 119 -15.75 7.18 9.58
N GLY A 120 -14.82 8.13 9.55
CA GLY A 120 -14.07 8.61 10.71
C GLY A 120 -12.66 8.05 10.84
N ALA A 121 -12.29 6.96 10.15
CA ALA A 121 -10.92 6.48 10.10
C ALA A 121 -10.56 6.02 8.69
N GLN A 122 -9.43 6.51 8.19
CA GLN A 122 -8.90 6.11 6.90
C GLN A 122 -8.15 4.78 7.00
N GLN A 123 -8.16 4.04 5.92
CA GLN A 123 -7.28 2.90 5.68
C GLN A 123 -6.30 3.27 4.58
N LEU A 124 -5.07 2.75 4.67
CA LEU A 124 -4.06 2.89 3.63
C LEU A 124 -4.11 1.66 2.72
N VAL A 125 -4.14 1.88 1.41
CA VAL A 125 -4.03 0.82 0.42
C VAL A 125 -2.62 0.83 -0.18
N VAL A 126 -1.92 -0.28 -0.02
CA VAL A 126 -0.58 -0.48 -0.59
C VAL A 126 -0.64 -1.59 -1.60
N GLN A 127 -0.02 -1.35 -2.75
CA GLN A 127 0.19 -2.34 -3.78
C GLN A 127 1.66 -2.74 -3.77
N SER A 128 1.93 -4.03 -3.81
CA SER A 128 3.26 -4.58 -3.99
C SER A 128 3.25 -5.64 -5.07
N HIS A 129 4.37 -5.82 -5.74
CA HIS A 129 4.57 -6.93 -6.63
C HIS A 129 5.96 -7.53 -6.37
N GLU A 130 5.98 -8.84 -6.18
CA GLU A 130 7.17 -9.61 -5.89
C GLU A 130 7.37 -10.63 -7.00
N THR A 131 8.47 -10.49 -7.74
CA THR A 131 8.84 -11.38 -8.83
C THR A 131 9.97 -12.32 -8.46
N VAL A 132 9.89 -13.54 -9.01
CA VAL A 132 10.92 -14.57 -8.90
C VAL A 132 11.24 -15.05 -10.31
N ALA A 133 11.20 -16.35 -10.62
CA ALA A 133 11.49 -16.86 -11.97
C ALA A 133 10.37 -16.57 -12.98
N ASP A 134 9.13 -16.41 -12.50
CA ASP A 134 7.94 -16.12 -13.32
C ASP A 134 7.48 -14.67 -13.12
N CYS A 135 6.29 -14.35 -13.65
CA CYS A 135 5.66 -13.04 -13.50
C CYS A 135 5.42 -12.63 -12.03
N GLY A 136 5.60 -13.52 -11.04
CA GLY A 136 5.49 -13.20 -9.62
C GLY A 136 4.07 -13.12 -9.09
N MET A 137 3.95 -12.54 -7.89
CA MET A 137 2.69 -12.34 -7.19
C MET A 137 2.49 -10.85 -6.94
N ALA A 138 1.40 -10.29 -7.47
CA ALA A 138 0.95 -8.96 -7.11
C ALA A 138 0.01 -9.05 -5.91
N ARG A 139 0.16 -8.10 -4.98
CA ARG A 139 -0.57 -8.05 -3.72
C ARG A 139 -1.11 -6.65 -3.48
N VAL A 140 -2.31 -6.60 -2.91
CA VAL A 140 -2.93 -5.38 -2.39
C VAL A 140 -3.23 -5.59 -0.92
N ASP A 141 -2.65 -4.75 -0.07
CA ASP A 141 -2.86 -4.79 1.38
C ASP A 141 -3.58 -3.52 1.84
N VAL A 142 -4.63 -3.71 2.64
CA VAL A 142 -5.37 -2.63 3.29
C VAL A 142 -4.96 -2.58 4.74
N PHE A 143 -4.32 -1.48 5.14
CA PHE A 143 -3.84 -1.25 6.49
C PHE A 143 -4.82 -0.38 7.27
N TYR A 144 -5.00 -0.72 8.55
CA TYR A 144 -5.81 0.02 9.51
C TYR A 144 -5.11 0.05 10.88
N TYR A 145 -5.58 0.92 11.77
CA TYR A 145 -5.17 0.90 13.17
C TYR A 145 -6.11 0.03 14.01
N GLY A 146 -5.59 -1.07 14.55
CA GLY A 146 -6.33 -1.96 15.43
C GLY A 146 -6.29 -1.44 16.87
N SER A 147 -7.35 -0.77 17.33
CA SER A 147 -7.41 -0.17 18.67
C SER A 147 -7.15 -1.18 19.81
N ALA A 148 -7.63 -2.42 19.67
CA ALA A 148 -7.42 -3.48 20.66
C ALA A 148 -5.95 -3.88 20.83
N MET A 149 -5.17 -3.87 19.75
CA MET A 149 -3.74 -4.22 19.74
C MET A 149 -2.82 -3.00 19.74
N GLN A 150 -3.40 -1.80 19.68
CA GLN A 150 -2.70 -0.51 19.57
C GLN A 150 -1.61 -0.50 18.49
N SER A 151 -1.89 -1.15 17.35
CA SER A 151 -0.92 -1.37 16.29
C SER A 151 -1.51 -1.20 14.89
N VAL A 152 -0.65 -0.92 13.92
CA VAL A 152 -1.01 -0.93 12.51
C VAL A 152 -1.01 -2.38 12.02
N MET A 153 -2.10 -2.77 11.37
CA MET A 153 -2.33 -4.14 10.91
C MET A 153 -2.99 -4.14 9.54
N THR A 154 -2.92 -5.28 8.85
CA THR A 154 -3.70 -5.50 7.64
C THR A 154 -5.10 -6.01 8.00
N THR A 155 -6.14 -5.38 7.47
CA THR A 155 -7.52 -5.89 7.55
C THR A 155 -7.85 -6.84 6.39
N LEU A 156 -7.16 -6.64 5.26
CA LEU A 156 -7.37 -7.36 4.03
C LEU A 156 -6.06 -7.45 3.26
N SER A 157 -5.79 -8.62 2.71
CA SER A 157 -4.82 -8.79 1.64
C SER A 157 -5.50 -9.45 0.45
N VAL A 158 -5.16 -9.02 -0.76
CA VAL A 158 -5.60 -9.67 -2.01
C VAL A 158 -4.39 -9.98 -2.84
N GLU A 159 -4.36 -11.20 -3.37
CA GLU A 159 -3.28 -11.71 -4.21
C GLU A 159 -3.82 -11.98 -5.62
N ASN A 160 -3.00 -11.66 -6.62
CA ASN A 160 -3.22 -12.09 -7.99
C ASN A 160 -1.87 -12.36 -8.68
N PRO A 161 -1.73 -13.45 -9.45
CA PRO A 161 -0.54 -13.69 -10.25
C PRO A 161 -0.28 -12.55 -11.24
N CYS A 162 0.99 -12.24 -11.46
CA CYS A 162 1.51 -11.28 -12.43
C CYS A 162 1.17 -9.80 -12.18
N ASP A 163 -0.11 -9.44 -12.02
CA ASP A 163 -0.53 -8.04 -11.89
C ASP A 163 -1.80 -7.91 -11.05
N LEU A 164 -1.87 -6.82 -10.27
CA LEU A 164 -3.03 -6.39 -9.53
C LEU A 164 -2.90 -4.89 -9.30
N THR A 165 -3.85 -4.13 -9.84
CA THR A 165 -4.02 -2.69 -9.61
C THR A 165 -5.17 -2.44 -8.66
N ALA A 166 -5.03 -1.45 -7.79
CA ALA A 166 -6.01 -1.07 -6.78
C ALA A 166 -6.20 0.44 -6.82
N ASP A 167 -7.46 0.86 -6.86
CA ASP A 167 -7.86 2.26 -6.83
C ASP A 167 -8.88 2.47 -5.73
N VAL A 168 -8.66 3.49 -4.91
CA VAL A 168 -9.66 3.93 -3.92
C VAL A 168 -10.67 4.81 -4.65
N VAL A 169 -11.92 4.36 -4.71
CA VAL A 169 -13.03 5.10 -5.34
C VAL A 169 -13.87 5.73 -4.25
N HIS A 170 -13.87 7.06 -4.21
CA HIS A 170 -14.64 7.82 -3.22
C HIS A 170 -16.11 7.91 -3.60
N GLY A 171 -16.99 7.57 -2.67
CA GLY A 171 -18.42 7.46 -2.91
C GLY A 171 -19.27 8.06 -1.80
N VAL A 172 -20.48 8.50 -2.17
CA VAL A 172 -21.48 9.07 -1.23
C VAL A 172 -21.92 8.05 -0.16
N HIS A 173 -21.83 6.76 -0.48
CA HIS A 173 -22.21 5.65 0.40
C HIS A 173 -20.98 4.93 0.98
N GLY A 174 -19.89 5.66 1.16
CA GLY A 174 -18.60 5.14 1.61
C GLY A 174 -17.66 4.80 0.45
N ASP A 175 -16.37 4.82 0.78
CA ASP A 175 -15.30 4.49 -0.15
C ASP A 175 -15.30 3.00 -0.47
N VAL A 176 -14.90 2.66 -1.68
CA VAL A 176 -14.71 1.28 -2.12
C VAL A 176 -13.32 1.10 -2.71
N LEU A 177 -12.84 -0.14 -2.70
CA LEU A 177 -11.59 -0.49 -3.36
C LEU A 177 -11.89 -1.20 -4.67
N GLN A 178 -11.52 -0.58 -5.79
CA GLN A 178 -11.63 -1.19 -7.10
C GLN A 178 -10.33 -1.93 -7.41
N LEU A 179 -10.43 -3.22 -7.73
CA LEU A 179 -9.32 -4.06 -8.12
C LEU A 179 -9.37 -4.35 -9.62
N THR A 180 -8.22 -4.33 -10.28
CA THR A 180 -8.09 -4.64 -11.72
C THR A 180 -6.87 -5.51 -11.97
N GLY A 181 -7.02 -6.56 -12.77
CA GLY A 181 -5.92 -7.46 -13.11
C GLY A 181 -6.38 -8.59 -14.04
N PRO A 182 -5.46 -9.49 -14.46
CA PRO A 182 -5.81 -10.72 -15.15
C PRO A 182 -6.64 -11.64 -14.25
N TYR A 183 -7.59 -12.36 -14.83
CA TYR A 183 -8.36 -13.38 -14.14
C TYR A 183 -7.88 -14.78 -14.52
N TYR A 184 -7.69 -15.62 -13.51
CA TYR A 184 -7.35 -17.02 -13.64
C TYR A 184 -8.51 -17.85 -13.08
N ALA A 185 -9.22 -18.56 -13.95
CA ALA A 185 -10.22 -19.52 -13.50
C ALA A 185 -9.58 -20.60 -12.62
N PRO A 186 -10.35 -21.30 -11.77
CA PRO A 186 -9.83 -22.42 -11.02
C PRO A 186 -9.08 -23.40 -11.92
N ASN A 187 -7.85 -23.75 -11.55
CA ASN A 187 -6.94 -24.63 -12.30
C ASN A 187 -6.35 -24.05 -13.60
N ALA A 188 -6.55 -22.77 -13.92
CA ALA A 188 -5.85 -22.13 -15.03
C ALA A 188 -4.34 -22.05 -14.73
N SER A 189 -3.51 -22.31 -15.74
CA SER A 189 -2.06 -22.11 -15.65
C SER A 189 -1.75 -20.62 -15.48
N LEU A 190 -0.80 -20.30 -14.59
CA LEU A 190 -0.43 -18.91 -14.26
C LEU A 190 0.12 -18.11 -15.46
N CYS A 191 0.63 -18.81 -16.48
CA CYS A 191 1.10 -18.21 -17.72
C CYS A 191 -0.03 -17.75 -18.67
N CYS A 192 -1.27 -18.23 -18.49
CA CYS A 192 -2.36 -18.05 -19.45
C CYS A 192 -3.65 -17.63 -18.72
N PRO A 193 -3.87 -16.33 -18.50
CA PRO A 193 -5.09 -15.87 -17.84
C PRO A 193 -6.33 -16.21 -18.67
N THR A 194 -7.40 -16.63 -18.00
CA THR A 194 -8.71 -16.88 -18.61
C THR A 194 -9.31 -15.60 -19.20
N LYS A 195 -9.06 -14.46 -18.55
CA LYS A 195 -9.34 -13.13 -19.11
C LYS A 195 -8.14 -12.23 -18.83
N ALA A 196 -7.65 -11.54 -19.86
CA ALA A 196 -6.49 -10.67 -19.74
C ALA A 196 -6.70 -9.50 -18.75
N ARG A 197 -7.95 -9.04 -18.60
CA ARG A 197 -8.29 -7.95 -17.68
C ARG A 197 -9.72 -8.11 -17.19
N VAL A 198 -9.89 -8.04 -15.88
CA VAL A 198 -11.17 -7.95 -15.19
C VAL A 198 -11.10 -6.87 -14.12
N THR A 199 -12.27 -6.41 -13.69
CA THR A 199 -12.40 -5.47 -12.58
C THR A 199 -13.37 -6.03 -11.57
N SER A 200 -13.04 -5.92 -10.29
CA SER A 200 -13.93 -6.21 -9.17
C SER A 200 -13.94 -5.06 -8.18
N THR A 201 -15.01 -4.97 -7.39
CA THR A 201 -15.15 -4.01 -6.32
C THR A 201 -15.15 -4.75 -4.99
N LEU A 202 -14.26 -4.33 -4.10
CA LEU A 202 -14.24 -4.70 -2.69
C LEU A 202 -14.97 -3.65 -1.87
N ARG A 203 -15.89 -4.15 -1.03
CA ARG A 203 -16.63 -3.34 -0.08
C ARG A 203 -16.61 -4.00 1.29
N PHE A 204 -16.40 -3.21 2.34
CA PHE A 204 -16.58 -3.65 3.70
C PHE A 204 -18.03 -3.41 4.13
N THR A 205 -18.72 -4.44 4.60
CA THR A 205 -20.10 -4.32 5.09
C THR A 205 -20.32 -5.35 6.19
N ASN A 206 -20.97 -4.94 7.29
CA ASN A 206 -21.25 -5.80 8.44
C ASN A 206 -20.01 -6.56 8.95
N GLY A 207 -18.88 -5.87 9.07
CA GLY A 207 -17.64 -6.47 9.58
C GLY A 207 -16.87 -7.34 8.58
N THR A 208 -17.33 -7.46 7.33
CA THR A 208 -16.78 -8.39 6.35
C THR A 208 -16.46 -7.72 5.02
N TRP A 209 -15.30 -8.04 4.46
CA TRP A 209 -14.92 -7.69 3.09
C TRP A 209 -15.60 -8.61 2.08
N THR A 210 -16.31 -8.02 1.12
CA THR A 210 -16.95 -8.74 0.01
C THR A 210 -16.43 -8.22 -1.31
N GLU A 211 -15.95 -9.13 -2.16
CA GLU A 211 -15.54 -8.84 -3.54
C GLU A 211 -16.68 -9.15 -4.51
N ARG A 212 -16.95 -8.25 -5.46
CA ARG A 212 -17.94 -8.47 -6.52
C ARG A 212 -17.47 -7.91 -7.88
N PRO A 213 -17.44 -8.72 -8.95
CA PRO A 213 -17.46 -10.20 -8.95
C PRO A 213 -16.21 -10.78 -8.26
N PRO A 214 -16.24 -12.03 -7.73
CA PRO A 214 -15.11 -12.60 -7.01
C PRO A 214 -14.05 -13.15 -7.98
N TYR A 215 -13.16 -12.29 -8.44
CA TYR A 215 -12.10 -12.67 -9.40
C TYR A 215 -10.76 -12.93 -8.74
N PHE A 216 -10.49 -12.29 -7.61
CA PHE A 216 -9.17 -12.30 -6.99
C PHE A 216 -9.16 -13.09 -5.68
N LYS A 217 -7.98 -13.51 -5.26
CA LYS A 217 -7.82 -14.33 -4.05
C LYS A 217 -7.69 -13.42 -2.83
N ILE A 218 -8.71 -13.37 -1.99
CA ILE A 218 -8.62 -12.74 -0.67
C ILE A 218 -7.82 -13.65 0.26
N VAL A 219 -6.79 -13.10 0.91
CA VAL A 219 -5.97 -13.74 1.93
C VAL A 219 -6.16 -13.00 3.25
N LYS A 220 -6.44 -13.75 4.32
CA LYS A 220 -6.60 -13.24 5.68
C LYS A 220 -5.37 -13.56 6.50
#